data_AF-A0A2V6NWX5-F1
#
_entry.id   AF-A0A2V6NWX5-F1
#
_cell.length_a   1.000
_cell.length_b   1.000
_cell.length_c   1.000
_cell.angle_alpha   90.00
_cell.angle_beta   90.00
_cell.angle_gamma   90.00
#
_symmetry.space_group_name_H-M   'P 1'
#
loop_
_entity.id
_entity.type
_entity.pdbx_description
1 polymer ?
#
loop_
_entity_poly.entity_id
_entity_poly.type
_entity_poly.pdbx_seq_one_letter_code
_entity_poly.pdbx_strand_id
1 'polypeptide(L)'
;MADAIRVRFPPSPTGHLHVGSARTALFNWLFARHHGGVFVLRIEDTDRSRSTDESIESILDAMRWLGLDWDEGPPTPGYRQTERLDI
;
A
#
# COMPACT_ATOMS: atom_id res chain seq x y z
N MET A 1 -24.15 6.02 -12.80
CA MET A 1 -23.05 5.06 -13.07
C MET A 1 -22.62 4.52 -11.72
N ALA A 2 -22.39 3.22 -11.59
CA ALA A 2 -21.82 2.70 -10.34
C ALA A 2 -20.40 3.28 -10.18
N ASP A 3 -20.06 3.73 -8.98
CA ASP A 3 -18.69 4.19 -8.69
C ASP A 3 -17.69 3.07 -8.97
N ALA A 4 -16.54 3.42 -9.55
CA ALA A 4 -15.48 2.46 -9.80
C ALA A 4 -14.99 1.87 -8.46
N ILE A 5 -14.81 0.54 -8.40
CA ILE A 5 -14.28 -0.14 -7.22
C ILE A 5 -12.87 0.40 -6.94
N ARG A 6 -12.65 0.82 -5.70
CA ARG A 6 -11.35 1.30 -5.21
C ARG A 6 -11.08 0.68 -3.85
N VAL A 7 -9.93 0.01 -3.74
CA VAL A 7 -9.48 -0.62 -2.50
C VAL A 7 -8.06 -0.17 -2.17
N ARG A 8 -7.66 -0.29 -0.91
CA ARG A 8 -6.27 0.01 -0.52
C ARG A 8 -5.65 -1.07 0.34
N PHE A 9 -4.33 -1.24 0.18
CA PHE A 9 -3.47 -1.91 1.15
C PHE A 9 -2.70 -0.83 1.93
N PRO A 10 -2.95 -0.67 3.25
CA PRO A 10 -2.34 0.40 4.06
C PRO A 10 -1.30 -0.15 5.07
N PRO A 11 -0.08 -0.56 4.64
CA PRO A 11 0.91 -1.08 5.56
C PRO A 11 1.56 0.04 6.40
N SER A 12 1.77 -0.25 7.69
CA SER A 12 2.65 0.57 8.54
C SER A 12 4.09 0.05 8.44
N PRO A 13 5.09 0.92 8.20
CA PRO A 13 6.47 0.51 7.97
C PRO A 13 7.22 0.25 9.29
N THR A 14 6.70 -0.64 10.12
CA THR A 14 7.26 -0.97 11.44
C THR A 14 8.05 -2.29 11.44
N GLY A 15 8.56 -2.69 10.28
CA GLY A 15 9.26 -3.96 10.05
C GLY A 15 8.86 -4.62 8.73
N HIS A 16 9.15 -5.92 8.61
CA HIS A 16 8.96 -6.67 7.38
C HIS A 16 7.49 -7.00 7.09
N LEU A 17 7.15 -7.10 5.80
CA LEU A 17 5.85 -7.58 5.35
C LEU A 17 5.66 -9.05 5.76
N HIS A 18 4.77 -9.31 6.73
CA HIS A 18 4.44 -10.67 7.14
C HIS A 18 3.37 -11.31 6.22
N VAL A 19 3.29 -12.65 6.24
CA VAL A 19 2.40 -13.44 5.37
C VAL A 19 0.93 -13.02 5.49
N GLY A 20 0.47 -12.69 6.70
CA GLY A 20 -0.89 -12.17 6.91
C GLY A 20 -1.17 -10.88 6.13
N SER A 21 -0.20 -9.95 6.10
CA SER A 21 -0.32 -8.70 5.35
C SER A 21 -0.23 -8.93 3.85
N ALA A 22 0.67 -9.82 3.40
CA ALA A 22 0.74 -10.24 2.00
C ALA A 22 -0.59 -10.85 1.51
N ARG A 23 -1.26 -11.67 2.34
CA ARG A 23 -2.59 -12.21 2.04
C ARG A 23 -3.64 -11.11 1.90
N THR A 24 -3.67 -10.14 2.80
CA THR A 24 -4.60 -9.01 2.70
C THR A 24 -4.34 -8.18 1.45
N ALA A 25 -3.07 -7.89 1.12
CA ALA A 25 -2.70 -7.21 -0.11
C ALA A 25 -3.18 -7.98 -1.34
N LEU A 26 -2.91 -9.29 -1.41
CA LEU A 26 -3.35 -10.17 -2.49
C LEU A 26 -4.88 -10.16 -2.65
N PHE A 27 -5.64 -10.18 -1.57
CA PHE A 27 -7.11 -10.18 -1.65
C PHE A 27 -7.64 -8.86 -2.21
N ASN A 28 -7.10 -7.72 -1.77
CA ASN A 28 -7.47 -6.42 -2.31
C ASN A 28 -7.07 -6.31 -3.79
N TRP A 29 -5.86 -6.75 -4.13
CA TRP A 29 -5.37 -6.78 -5.51
C TRP A 29 -6.27 -7.62 -6.40
N LEU A 30 -6.56 -8.88 -6.03
CA LEU A 30 -7.45 -9.76 -6.78
C LEU A 30 -8.86 -9.17 -6.92
N PHE A 31 -9.38 -8.57 -5.86
CA PHE A 31 -10.71 -7.96 -5.87
C PHE A 31 -10.76 -6.76 -6.83
N ALA A 32 -9.75 -5.90 -6.82
CA ALA A 32 -9.64 -4.79 -7.77
C ALA A 32 -9.53 -5.29 -9.20
N ARG A 33 -8.60 -6.21 -9.49
CA ARG A 33 -8.40 -6.77 -10.84
C ARG A 33 -9.65 -7.47 -11.36
N HIS A 34 -10.35 -8.25 -10.53
CA HIS A 34 -11.57 -8.94 -10.92
C HIS A 34 -12.70 -7.99 -11.34
N HIS A 35 -12.80 -6.82 -10.71
CA HIS A 35 -13.84 -5.83 -10.99
C HIS A 35 -13.37 -4.70 -11.93
N GLY A 36 -12.16 -4.78 -12.48
CA GLY A 36 -11.57 -3.66 -13.26
C GLY A 36 -11.44 -2.36 -12.45
N GLY A 37 -11.24 -2.49 -11.13
CA GLY A 37 -11.09 -1.38 -10.19
C GLY A 37 -9.64 -0.95 -9.98
N VAL A 38 -9.44 -0.08 -8.99
CA VAL A 38 -8.14 0.51 -8.62
C VAL A 38 -7.64 -0.08 -7.30
N PHE A 39 -6.40 -0.54 -7.30
CA PHE A 39 -5.67 -0.97 -6.11
C PHE A 39 -4.66 0.09 -5.68
N VAL A 40 -4.87 0.65 -4.50
CA VAL A 40 -4.05 1.73 -3.92
C VAL A 40 -3.08 1.17 -2.88
N LEU A 41 -1.79 1.51 -2.98
CA LEU A 41 -0.80 1.33 -1.93
C LEU A 41 -0.60 2.65 -1.18
N ARG A 42 -0.84 2.67 0.13
CA ARG A 42 -0.65 3.87 0.96
C ARG A 42 0.15 3.53 2.21
N ILE A 43 1.26 4.20 2.43
CA ILE A 43 2.13 3.96 3.58
C ILE A 43 1.59 4.71 4.79
N GLU A 44 1.31 3.97 5.87
CA GLU A 44 0.83 4.52 7.14
C GLU A 44 2.00 4.80 8.09
N ASP A 45 2.81 5.82 7.76
CA ASP A 45 4.08 6.17 8.41
C ASP A 45 3.98 7.26 9.49
N THR A 46 2.80 7.48 10.07
CA THR A 46 2.58 8.54 11.08
C THR A 46 3.38 8.33 12.37
N ASP A 47 3.68 7.08 12.72
CA ASP A 47 4.56 6.78 13.85
C ASP A 47 6.02 6.86 13.44
N ARG A 48 6.59 8.07 13.54
CA ARG A 48 7.98 8.36 13.15
C ARG A 48 9.02 7.60 13.96
N SER A 49 8.68 7.11 15.15
CA SER A 49 9.62 6.37 16.00
C SER A 49 9.83 4.93 15.52
N ARG A 50 8.83 4.38 14.82
CA ARG A 50 8.84 3.00 14.31
C ARG A 50 8.91 2.92 12.79
N SER A 51 8.68 4.03 12.08
CA SER A 51 8.65 4.10 10.62
C SER A 51 10.02 4.48 10.08
N THR A 52 10.70 3.57 9.39
CA THR A 52 11.97 3.84 8.70
C THR A 52 11.79 3.78 7.19
N ASP A 53 12.55 4.60 6.45
CA ASP A 53 12.53 4.53 4.98
C ASP A 53 12.99 3.15 4.49
N GLU A 54 13.90 2.47 5.22
CA GLU A 54 14.27 1.09 4.95
C GLU A 54 13.08 0.12 5.04
N SER A 55 12.21 0.28 6.05
CA SER A 55 11.01 -0.55 6.17
C SER A 55 10.00 -0.26 5.06
N ILE A 56 9.91 1.00 4.60
CA ILE A 56 9.09 1.37 3.44
C ILE A 56 9.63 0.68 2.19
N GLU A 57 10.92 0.78 1.89
CA GLU A 57 11.53 0.13 0.73
C GLU A 57 11.35 -1.39 0.79
N SER A 58 11.52 -2.01 1.97
CA SER A 58 11.26 -3.45 2.15
C SER A 58 9.83 -3.85 1.79
N ILE A 59 8.84 -3.03 2.15
CA ILE A 59 7.44 -3.23 1.75
C ILE A 59 7.27 -3.11 0.23
N LEU A 60 7.85 -2.07 -0.39
CA LEU A 60 7.75 -1.86 -1.83
C LEU A 60 8.40 -3.01 -2.61
N ASP A 61 9.57 -3.47 -2.17
CA ASP A 61 10.27 -4.62 -2.75
C ASP A 61 9.48 -5.92 -2.60
N ALA A 62 8.91 -6.17 -1.42
CA ALA A 62 8.07 -7.35 -1.21
C ALA A 62 6.83 -7.35 -2.12
N MET A 63 6.17 -6.21 -2.28
CA MET A 63 5.02 -6.06 -3.18
C MET A 63 5.42 -6.29 -4.64
N ARG A 64 6.56 -5.72 -5.08
CA ARG A 64 7.13 -5.95 -6.43
C ARG A 64 7.47 -7.42 -6.66
N TRP A 65 8.12 -8.07 -5.68
CA TRP A 65 8.51 -9.48 -5.76
C TRP A 65 7.30 -10.42 -5.84
N LEU A 66 6.23 -10.11 -5.11
CA LEU A 66 4.97 -10.85 -5.16
C LEU A 66 4.16 -10.62 -6.46
N GLY A 67 4.55 -9.65 -7.29
CA GLY A 67 3.80 -9.25 -8.49
C GLY A 67 2.48 -8.53 -8.17
N LEU A 68 2.37 -7.91 -7.00
CA LEU A 68 1.20 -7.15 -6.57
C LEU A 68 1.38 -5.67 -6.93
N ASP A 69 1.29 -5.35 -8.21
CA ASP A 69 1.38 -3.99 -8.71
C ASP A 69 0.19 -3.13 -8.22
N TRP A 70 0.46 -1.87 -7.90
CA TRP A 70 -0.56 -0.90 -7.49
C TRP A 70 -0.75 0.17 -8.56
N ASP A 71 -2.00 0.61 -8.72
CA ASP A 71 -2.37 1.62 -9.70
C ASP A 71 -2.07 3.04 -9.18
N GLU A 72 -2.09 3.20 -7.85
CA GLU A 72 -1.87 4.45 -7.13
C GLU A 72 -1.03 4.17 -5.88
N GLY A 73 0.06 4.90 -5.67
CA GLY A 73 0.94 4.69 -4.53
C GLY A 73 2.34 5.27 -4.73
N PRO A 74 3.26 5.04 -3.78
CA PRO A 74 4.67 5.44 -3.93
C PRO A 74 5.27 4.88 -5.23
N PRO A 75 6.16 5.62 -5.91
CA PRO A 75 6.78 6.87 -5.49
C PRO A 75 5.97 8.14 -5.79
N THR A 76 4.69 8.03 -6.22
CA THR A 76 3.84 9.21 -6.39
C THR A 76 3.62 9.92 -5.04
N PRO A 77 3.82 11.24 -4.93
CA PRO A 77 3.59 11.99 -3.70
C PRO A 77 2.12 11.94 -3.24
N GLY A 78 1.90 12.06 -1.94
CA GLY A 78 0.58 12.06 -1.31
C GLY A 78 0.06 10.68 -0.95
N TYR A 79 0.90 9.64 -1.04
CA TYR A 79 0.59 8.26 -0.62
C TYR A 79 1.41 7.81 0.59
N ARG A 80 2.26 8.66 1.16
CA ARG A 80 2.70 8.54 2.55
C ARG A 80 1.85 9.46 3.42
N GLN A 81 1.43 9.01 4.60
CA GLN A 81 0.61 9.85 5.49
C GLN A 81 1.40 11.06 6.01
N THR A 82 2.71 10.93 6.21
CA THR A 82 3.56 12.05 6.64
C THR A 82 3.67 13.18 5.62
N GLU A 83 3.33 12.94 4.35
CA GLU A 83 3.25 13.97 3.29
C GLU A 83 1.93 14.75 3.31
N ARG A 84 1.00 14.41 4.22
CA ARG A 84 -0.39 14.91 4.25
C ARG A 84 -0.80 15.45 5.62
N LEU A 85 0.16 15.92 6.42
CA LEU A 85 -0.11 16.38 7.80
C LEU A 85 -0.98 17.64 7.87
N ASP A 86 -1.13 18.34 6.75
CA ASP A 86 -1.91 19.56 6.56
C ASP A 86 -3.36 19.32 6.10
N ILE A 87 -3.75 18.06 5.87
CA ILE A 87 -5.08 17.62 5.44
C ILE A 87 -5.86 17.06 6.63
#